data_AF-A0A946SV95-F1
#
_entry.id   AF-A0A946SV95-F1
#
_cell.length_a   1.000
_cell.length_b   1.000
_cell.length_c   1.000
_cell.angle_alpha   90.00
_cell.angle_beta   90.00
_cell.angle_gamma   90.00
#
_symmetry.space_group_name_H-M   'P 1'
#
loop_
_entity.id
_entity.type
_entity.pdbx_description
1 polymer ?
#
loop_
_entity_poly.entity_id
_entity_poly.type
_entity_poly.pdbx_seq_one_letter_code
_entity_poly.pdbx_strand_id
1 'polypeptide(L)'
;MPLLHALFLGLLQGVTEFLPVSSSGHLALAPWLFGWDDFAGKPELENAFDVALHLGTLAGAVVYLRSDIVRYATAGFGWLRKRDRLAGDAATAMFLLVTAVPTGLLGVGVLAVTEDLGDRIWLVALCLILFGLLLGWADRRPTERSLSDLGMGHAV
;
A
#
# COMPACT_ATOMS: atom_id res chain seq x y z
N MET A 1 7.72 -23.94 -4.79
CA MET A 1 6.57 -23.30 -5.45
C MET A 1 6.62 -23.55 -6.95
N PRO A 2 5.56 -24.14 -7.53
CA PRO A 2 5.35 -24.19 -8.96
C PRO A 2 5.28 -22.78 -9.58
N LEU A 3 5.77 -22.62 -10.81
CA LEU A 3 5.73 -21.34 -11.53
C LEU A 3 4.31 -20.80 -11.67
N LEU A 4 3.32 -21.67 -11.84
CA LEU A 4 1.92 -21.28 -11.95
C LEU A 4 1.40 -20.62 -10.66
N HIS A 5 1.78 -21.13 -9.50
CA HIS A 5 1.38 -20.55 -8.22
C HIS A 5 2.05 -19.18 -8.03
N ALA A 6 3.35 -19.07 -8.34
CA ALA A 6 4.06 -17.80 -8.30
C ALA A 6 3.45 -16.76 -9.25
N LEU A 7 3.09 -17.17 -10.47
CA LEU A 7 2.41 -16.30 -11.44
C LEU A 7 1.03 -15.87 -10.93
N PHE A 8 0.25 -16.79 -10.36
CA PHE A 8 -1.07 -16.48 -9.80
C PHE A 8 -0.95 -15.49 -8.64
N LEU A 9 -0.07 -15.73 -7.68
CA LEU A 9 0.15 -14.84 -6.53
C LEU A 9 0.71 -13.48 -6.97
N GLY A 10 1.57 -13.45 -7.99
CA GLY A 10 2.04 -12.19 -8.57
C GLY A 10 0.94 -11.37 -9.25
N LEU A 11 0.03 -12.02 -9.99
CA LEU A 11 -1.14 -11.37 -10.56
C LEU A 11 -2.11 -10.90 -9.46
N LEU A 12 -2.33 -11.74 -8.44
CA LEU A 12 -3.16 -11.41 -7.30
C LEU A 12 -2.63 -10.14 -6.61
N GLN A 13 -1.35 -10.13 -6.24
CA GLN A 13 -0.68 -8.94 -5.68
C GLN A 13 -0.86 -7.73 -6.59
N GLY A 14 -0.56 -7.88 -7.88
CA GLY A 14 -0.63 -6.78 -8.85
C GLY A 14 -2.01 -6.14 -8.93
N VAL A 15 -3.09 -6.92 -8.79
CA VAL A 15 -4.47 -6.41 -8.75
C VAL A 15 -4.80 -5.83 -7.38
N THR A 16 -4.45 -6.52 -6.30
CA THR A 16 -4.89 -6.15 -4.94
C THR A 16 -4.10 -5.01 -4.32
N GLU A 17 -2.87 -4.75 -4.77
CA GLU A 17 -2.00 -3.71 -4.18
C GLU A 17 -2.55 -2.30 -4.38
N PHE A 18 -3.19 -2.05 -5.54
CA PHE A 18 -3.74 -0.73 -5.88
C PHE A 18 -5.20 -0.56 -5.48
N LEU A 19 -5.82 -1.63 -4.98
CA LEU A 19 -7.19 -1.62 -4.49
C LEU A 19 -7.17 -1.57 -2.95
N PRO A 20 -8.11 -0.88 -2.30
CA PRO A 20 -8.19 -0.86 -0.85
C PRO A 20 -8.77 -2.19 -0.34
N VAL A 21 -8.10 -3.32 -0.56
CA VAL A 21 -8.63 -4.66 -0.22
C VAL A 21 -7.64 -5.51 0.58
N SER A 22 -6.52 -4.94 1.03
CA SER A 22 -5.41 -5.63 1.73
C SER A 22 -4.81 -6.76 0.90
N SER A 23 -3.72 -6.44 0.20
CA SER A 23 -2.96 -7.37 -0.64
C SER A 23 -2.34 -8.51 0.17
N SER A 24 -1.71 -8.21 1.31
CA SER A 24 -1.18 -9.21 2.25
C SER A 24 -2.24 -10.21 2.74
N GLY A 25 -3.46 -9.75 3.03
CA GLY A 25 -4.55 -10.63 3.43
C GLY A 25 -4.96 -11.61 2.33
N HIS A 26 -4.95 -11.17 1.07
CA HIS A 26 -5.24 -12.04 -0.09
C HIS A 26 -4.09 -13.02 -0.38
N LEU A 27 -2.83 -12.59 -0.20
CA LEU A 27 -1.67 -13.47 -0.31
C LEU A 27 -1.61 -14.54 0.79
N ALA A 28 -2.12 -14.27 1.99
CA ALA A 28 -2.27 -15.29 3.03
C ALA A 28 -3.48 -16.22 2.77
N LEU A 29 -4.62 -15.67 2.32
CA LEU A 29 -5.84 -16.44 2.11
C LEU A 29 -5.79 -17.37 0.90
N ALA A 30 -5.20 -16.95 -0.22
CA ALA A 30 -5.26 -17.75 -1.45
C ALA A 30 -4.50 -19.08 -1.33
N PRO A 31 -3.24 -19.14 -0.84
CA PRO A 31 -2.54 -20.39 -0.56
C PRO A 31 -3.29 -21.26 0.46
N TRP A 32 -3.83 -20.65 1.52
CA TRP A 32 -4.63 -21.38 2.51
C TRP A 32 -5.89 -22.02 1.90
N LEU A 33 -6.61 -21.27 1.06
CA LEU A 33 -7.84 -21.73 0.40
C LEU A 33 -7.58 -22.87 -0.59
N PHE A 34 -6.48 -22.80 -1.34
CA PHE A 34 -6.09 -23.83 -2.31
C PHE A 34 -5.23 -24.96 -1.72
N GLY A 35 -4.89 -24.89 -0.43
CA GLY A 35 -4.04 -25.87 0.26
C GLY A 35 -2.60 -25.91 -0.25
N TRP A 36 -2.06 -24.77 -0.70
CA TRP A 36 -0.69 -24.66 -1.17
C TRP A 36 0.29 -24.56 0.00
N ASP A 37 1.08 -25.60 0.21
CA ASP A 37 2.17 -25.61 1.20
C ASP A 37 3.53 -25.27 0.55
N ASP A 38 3.51 -24.26 -0.33
CA ASP A 38 4.64 -23.91 -1.18
C ASP A 38 5.86 -23.37 -0.43
N PHE A 39 5.61 -22.81 0.76
CA PHE A 39 6.60 -22.27 1.67
C PHE A 39 7.08 -23.29 2.70
N ALA A 40 6.43 -24.47 2.80
CA ALA A 40 6.79 -25.56 3.70
C ALA A 40 6.99 -25.11 5.17
N GLY A 41 6.16 -24.18 5.64
CA GLY A 41 6.27 -23.57 6.97
C GLY A 41 7.59 -22.82 7.22
N LYS A 42 8.20 -22.23 6.18
CA LYS A 42 9.40 -21.39 6.27
C LYS A 42 9.04 -19.91 6.10
N PRO A 43 8.79 -19.17 7.20
CA PRO A 43 8.33 -17.78 7.14
C PRO A 43 9.32 -16.86 6.41
N GLU A 44 10.62 -17.16 6.47
CA GLU A 44 11.65 -16.37 5.78
C GLU A 44 11.49 -16.40 4.25
N LEU A 45 11.08 -17.53 3.68
CA LEU A 45 10.84 -17.65 2.24
C LEU A 45 9.55 -16.96 1.82
N GLU A 46 8.53 -17.04 2.67
CA GLU A 46 7.25 -16.35 2.48
C GLU A 46 7.44 -14.84 2.50
N ASN A 47 8.11 -14.32 3.53
CA ASN A 47 8.44 -12.90 3.63
C ASN A 47 9.32 -12.43 2.46
N ALA A 48 10.32 -13.22 2.04
CA ALA A 48 11.15 -12.86 0.90
C ALA A 48 10.35 -12.82 -0.41
N PHE A 49 9.40 -13.74 -0.59
CA PHE A 49 8.51 -13.76 -1.75
C PHE A 49 7.55 -12.57 -1.74
N ASP A 50 6.94 -12.27 -0.59
CA ASP A 50 6.08 -11.10 -0.41
C ASP A 50 6.82 -9.81 -0.73
N VAL A 51 8.05 -9.65 -0.21
CA VAL A 51 8.90 -8.48 -0.53
C VAL A 51 9.17 -8.40 -2.03
N ALA A 52 9.49 -9.52 -2.69
CA ALA A 52 9.71 -9.54 -4.15
C ALA A 52 8.45 -9.11 -4.93
N LEU A 53 7.27 -9.55 -4.49
CA LEU A 53 5.99 -9.15 -5.08
C LEU A 53 5.71 -7.65 -4.90
N HIS A 54 5.94 -7.10 -3.70
CA HIS A 54 5.81 -5.66 -3.42
C HIS A 54 6.82 -4.83 -4.23
N LEU A 55 8.05 -5.32 -4.42
CA LEU A 55 9.02 -4.66 -5.30
C LEU A 55 8.54 -4.64 -6.76
N GLY A 56 7.88 -5.72 -7.22
CA GLY A 56 7.27 -5.78 -8.54
C GLY A 56 6.17 -4.74 -8.74
N THR A 57 5.24 -4.62 -7.79
CA THR A 57 4.17 -3.61 -7.85
C THR A 57 4.71 -2.19 -7.71
N LEU A 58 5.67 -1.96 -6.83
CA LEU A 58 6.36 -0.68 -6.68
C LEU A 58 7.05 -0.27 -7.99
N ALA A 59 7.77 -1.18 -8.63
CA ALA A 59 8.41 -0.91 -9.92
C ALA A 59 7.37 -0.55 -10.99
N GLY A 60 6.25 -1.27 -11.04
CA GLY A 60 5.12 -0.94 -11.92
C GLY A 60 4.56 0.46 -11.66
N ALA A 61 4.33 0.81 -10.39
CA ALA A 61 3.85 2.12 -9.98
C ALA A 61 4.82 3.25 -10.35
N VAL A 62 6.12 3.05 -10.12
CA VAL A 62 7.17 4.03 -10.47
C VAL A 62 7.23 4.24 -11.98
N VAL A 63 7.15 3.18 -12.78
CA VAL A 63 7.14 3.30 -14.24
C VAL A 63 5.87 4.02 -14.72
N TYR A 64 4.71 3.69 -14.16
CA TYR A 64 3.44 4.32 -14.50
C TYR A 64 3.42 5.82 -14.14
N LEU A 65 3.83 6.16 -12.91
CA LEU A 65 3.83 7.52 -12.36
C LEU A 65 5.12 8.30 -12.62
N ARG A 66 6.03 7.81 -13.47
CA ARG A 66 7.36 8.41 -13.69
C ARG A 66 7.32 9.92 -13.96
N SER A 67 6.34 10.38 -14.72
CA SER A 67 6.17 11.80 -15.06
C SER A 67 5.75 12.63 -13.85
N ASP A 68 4.81 12.13 -13.05
CA ASP A 68 4.37 12.81 -11.83
C ASP A 68 5.47 12.80 -10.76
N ILE A 69 6.21 11.69 -10.62
CA ILE A 69 7.36 11.59 -9.72
C ILE A 69 8.39 12.67 -10.06
N VAL A 70 8.77 12.82 -11.34
CA VAL A 70 9.70 13.87 -11.77
C VAL A 70 9.12 15.26 -11.56
N ARG A 71 7.83 15.48 -11.84
CA ARG A 71 7.16 16.77 -11.62
C ARG A 71 7.22 17.20 -10.16
N TYR A 72 6.76 16.34 -9.24
CA TYR A 72 6.71 16.67 -7.82
C TYR A 72 8.10 16.73 -7.19
N ALA A 73 9.03 15.85 -7.59
CA ALA A 73 10.41 15.89 -7.09
C ALA A 73 11.10 17.19 -7.49
N THR A 74 11.05 17.58 -8.77
CA THR A 74 11.70 18.82 -9.23
C THR A 74 11.08 20.06 -8.61
N ALA A 75 9.75 20.11 -8.43
CA ALA A 75 9.07 21.19 -7.74
C ALA A 75 9.47 21.27 -6.25
N GLY A 76 9.49 20.14 -5.54
CA GLY A 76 9.88 20.05 -4.14
C GLY A 76 11.34 20.48 -3.88
N PHE A 77 12.28 19.96 -4.67
CA PHE A 77 13.70 20.38 -4.58
C PHE A 77 13.89 21.84 -5.00
N GLY A 78 13.17 22.31 -6.02
CA GLY A 78 13.19 23.70 -6.45
C GLY A 78 12.73 24.65 -5.35
N TRP A 79 11.66 24.29 -4.64
CA TRP A 79 11.18 25.02 -3.46
C TRP A 79 12.21 25.00 -2.33
N LEU A 80 12.83 23.86 -2.02
CA LEU A 80 13.82 23.77 -0.94
C LEU A 80 15.03 24.70 -1.17
N ARG A 81 15.39 24.92 -2.45
CA ARG A 81 16.49 25.82 -2.84
C ARG A 81 16.12 27.30 -2.79
N LYS A 82 14.95 27.68 -3.31
CA LYS A 82 14.53 29.10 -3.41
C LYS A 82 13.82 29.61 -2.15
N ARG A 83 13.15 28.71 -1.43
CA ARG A 83 12.31 28.96 -0.25
C ARG A 83 11.24 30.04 -0.47
N ASP A 84 10.69 30.10 -1.67
CA ASP A 84 9.51 30.91 -1.98
C ASP A 84 8.24 30.35 -1.30
N ARG A 85 7.10 31.01 -1.50
CA ARG A 85 5.81 30.54 -0.99
C ARG A 85 5.50 29.12 -1.47
N LEU A 86 5.13 28.24 -0.54
CA LEU A 86 4.76 26.86 -0.82
C LEU A 86 3.38 26.81 -1.52
N ALA A 87 3.36 26.45 -2.80
CA ALA A 87 2.14 26.36 -3.60
C ALA A 87 2.28 25.33 -4.74
N GLY A 88 1.14 24.88 -5.29
CA GLY A 88 1.09 23.99 -6.46
C GLY A 88 1.79 22.65 -6.24
N ASP A 89 2.57 22.22 -7.23
CA ASP A 89 3.30 20.93 -7.19
C ASP A 89 4.28 20.82 -6.02
N ALA A 90 4.87 21.94 -5.58
CA ALA A 90 5.77 21.94 -4.43
C ALA A 90 5.01 21.68 -3.11
N ALA A 91 3.80 22.26 -2.97
CA ALA A 91 2.93 21.98 -1.83
C ALA A 91 2.51 20.51 -1.83
N THR A 92 2.11 19.99 -2.99
CA THR A 92 1.74 18.57 -3.16
C THR A 92 2.90 17.64 -2.78
N ALA A 93 4.12 17.94 -3.23
CA ALA A 93 5.31 17.19 -2.86
C ALA A 93 5.57 17.18 -1.35
N MET A 94 5.38 18.33 -0.68
CA MET A 94 5.52 18.40 0.78
C MET A 94 4.41 17.64 1.50
N PHE A 95 3.16 17.70 1.01
CA PHE A 95 2.07 16.90 1.58
C PHE A 95 2.36 15.40 1.47
N LEU A 96 2.84 14.91 0.32
CA LEU A 96 3.23 13.51 0.16
C LEU A 96 4.32 13.08 1.15
N LEU A 97 5.32 13.93 1.40
CA LEU A 97 6.37 13.65 2.37
C LEU A 97 5.83 13.66 3.82
N VAL A 98 5.02 14.66 4.15
CA VAL A 98 4.43 14.82 5.49
C VAL A 98 3.44 13.70 5.80
N THR A 99 2.74 13.14 4.80
CA THR A 99 1.87 11.98 5.02
C THR A 99 2.69 10.69 5.13
N ALA A 100 3.71 10.50 4.28
CA ALA A 100 4.46 9.25 4.21
C ALA A 100 5.26 8.96 5.49
N VAL A 101 5.87 9.98 6.11
CA VAL A 101 6.73 9.80 7.30
C VAL A 101 5.93 9.31 8.53
N PRO A 102 4.84 9.95 8.96
CA PRO A 102 3.99 9.46 10.05
C PRO A 102 3.38 8.10 9.75
N THR A 103 2.95 7.84 8.52
CA THR A 103 2.43 6.50 8.13
C THR A 103 3.50 5.43 8.32
N GLY A 104 4.74 5.69 7.89
CA GLY A 104 5.86 4.77 8.10
C GLY A 104 6.18 4.54 9.58
N LEU A 105 6.21 5.60 10.38
CA LEU A 105 6.45 5.51 11.83
C LEU A 105 5.34 4.73 12.56
N LEU A 106 4.08 4.98 12.22
CA LEU A 106 2.95 4.22 12.73
C LEU A 106 3.05 2.75 12.31
N GLY A 107 3.44 2.47 11.06
CA GLY A 107 3.67 1.11 10.57
C GLY A 107 4.68 0.34 11.41
N VAL A 108 5.81 0.96 11.76
CA VAL A 108 6.82 0.37 12.67
C VAL A 108 6.23 0.09 14.05
N GLY A 109 5.45 1.03 14.60
CA GLY A 109 4.79 0.85 15.88
C GLY A 109 3.75 -0.28 15.89
N VAL A 110 2.99 -0.42 14.80
CA VAL A 110 2.00 -1.50 14.63
C VAL A 110 2.71 -2.85 14.51
N LEU A 111 3.77 -2.94 13.69
CA LEU A 111 4.53 -4.18 13.51
C LEU A 111 5.04 -4.73 14.85
N ALA A 112 5.52 -3.85 15.73
CA ALA A 112 5.98 -4.21 17.08
C ALA A 112 4.90 -4.81 17.99
N VAL A 113 3.62 -4.62 17.66
CA VAL A 113 2.48 -5.14 18.44
C VAL A 113 1.78 -6.29 17.72
N THR A 114 1.91 -6.38 16.39
CA THR A 114 1.10 -7.28 15.56
C THR A 114 1.82 -8.48 14.94
N GLU A 115 3.09 -8.71 15.30
CA GLU A 115 3.95 -9.74 14.70
C GLU A 115 3.28 -11.14 14.68
N ASP A 116 2.52 -11.50 15.72
CA ASP A 116 1.84 -12.81 15.84
C ASP A 116 0.38 -12.85 15.35
N LEU A 117 -0.18 -11.74 14.88
CA LEU A 117 -1.59 -11.66 14.48
C LEU A 117 -1.83 -12.05 13.01
N GLY A 118 -0.82 -11.88 12.15
CA GLY A 118 -0.90 -12.18 10.70
C GLY A 118 -1.13 -13.66 10.39
N ASP A 119 -0.57 -14.57 11.21
CA ASP A 119 -0.66 -16.03 11.01
C ASP A 119 -2.05 -16.60 11.29
N ARG A 120 -2.92 -15.81 11.92
CA ARG A 120 -4.28 -16.22 12.26
C ARG A 120 -5.21 -15.98 11.08
N ILE A 121 -5.29 -16.95 10.18
CA ILE A 121 -6.13 -16.88 8.97
C ILE A 121 -7.58 -16.41 9.24
N TRP A 122 -8.20 -16.87 10.33
CA TRP A 122 -9.55 -16.44 10.70
C TRP A 122 -9.64 -14.94 11.03
N LEU A 123 -8.56 -14.37 11.60
CA LEU A 123 -8.48 -12.95 11.92
C LEU A 123 -8.27 -12.14 10.65
N VAL A 124 -7.40 -12.59 9.74
CA VAL A 124 -7.23 -12.00 8.40
C VAL A 124 -8.57 -11.95 7.67
N ALA A 125 -9.31 -13.07 7.64
CA ALA A 125 -10.64 -13.13 7.03
C ALA A 125 -11.63 -12.16 7.69
N LEU A 126 -11.66 -12.09 9.03
CA LEU A 126 -12.52 -11.16 9.76
C LEU A 126 -12.19 -9.69 9.42
N CYS A 127 -10.90 -9.33 9.43
CA CYS A 127 -10.44 -7.98 9.08
C CYS A 127 -10.86 -7.60 7.65
N LEU A 128 -10.69 -8.53 6.69
CA LEU A 128 -11.11 -8.32 5.30
C LEU A 128 -12.61 -8.11 5.16
N ILE A 129 -13.43 -8.91 5.85
CA ILE A 129 -14.89 -8.77 5.86
C ILE A 129 -15.28 -7.41 6.45
N LEU A 130 -14.77 -7.06 7.63
CA LEU A 130 -15.08 -5.81 8.31
C LEU A 130 -14.66 -4.60 7.46
N PHE A 131 -13.48 -4.64 6.86
CA PHE A 131 -12.99 -3.56 6.00
C PHE A 131 -13.81 -3.46 4.70
N GLY A 132 -14.19 -4.58 4.09
CA GLY A 132 -15.08 -4.60 2.94
C GLY A 132 -16.45 -4.00 3.24
N LEU A 133 -17.03 -4.29 4.41
CA LEU A 133 -18.27 -3.67 4.87
C LEU A 133 -18.11 -2.16 5.09
N LEU A 134 -16.97 -1.74 5.66
CA LEU A 134 -16.64 -0.33 5.87
C LEU A 134 -16.53 0.42 4.54
N LEU A 135 -15.85 -0.15 3.54
CA LEU A 135 -15.75 0.43 2.19
C LEU A 135 -17.12 0.52 1.54
N GLY A 136 -17.92 -0.55 1.62
CA GLY A 136 -19.29 -0.53 1.10
C GLY A 136 -20.18 0.50 1.81
N TRP A 137 -19.89 0.86 3.05
CA TRP A 137 -20.56 1.96 3.74
C TRP A 137 -20.04 3.33 3.32
N ALA A 138 -18.72 3.48 3.17
CA ALA A 138 -18.08 4.73 2.73
C ALA A 138 -18.52 5.12 1.31
N ASP A 139 -18.63 4.16 0.40
CA ASP A 139 -19.03 4.38 -1.00
C ASP A 139 -20.47 4.90 -1.14
N ARG A 140 -21.33 4.67 -0.14
CA ARG A 140 -22.69 5.21 -0.11
C ARG A 140 -22.74 6.72 0.18
N ARG A 141 -21.61 7.36 0.47
CA ARG A 141 -21.51 8.80 0.77
C ARG A 141 -20.70 9.50 -0.33
N PRO A 142 -21.33 10.07 -1.36
CA PRO A 142 -20.60 10.76 -2.42
C PRO A 142 -19.83 11.95 -1.85
N THR A 143 -18.55 12.06 -2.20
CA THR A 143 -17.70 13.20 -1.85
C THR A 143 -17.15 13.82 -3.13
N GLU A 144 -17.62 15.01 -3.49
CA GLU A 144 -17.16 15.79 -4.65
C GLU A 144 -15.97 16.67 -4.26
N ARG A 145 -14.84 16.07 -3.85
CA ARG A 145 -13.63 16.84 -3.53
C ARG A 145 -12.53 16.59 -4.56
N SER A 146 -11.99 17.68 -5.10
CA SER A 146 -10.85 17.66 -5.99
C SER A 146 -9.55 17.67 -5.19
N LEU A 147 -8.45 17.17 -5.79
CA LEU A 147 -7.10 17.28 -5.22
C LEU A 147 -6.71 18.74 -4.93
N SER A 148 -7.32 19.71 -5.63
CA SER A 148 -7.14 21.15 -5.40
C SER A 148 -7.69 21.64 -4.06
N ASP A 149 -8.57 20.87 -3.42
CA ASP A 149 -9.28 21.27 -2.19
C ASP A 149 -8.54 20.77 -0.93
N LEU A 150 -7.43 20.06 -1.11
CA LEU A 150 -6.64 19.48 -0.03
C LEU A 150 -5.81 20.56 0.69
N GLY A 151 -6.30 20.98 1.86
CA GLY A 151 -5.52 21.75 2.85
C GLY A 151 -4.67 20.87 3.79
N MET A 152 -3.75 21.52 4.53
CA MET A 152 -2.82 20.86 5.45
C MET A 152 -3.53 20.07 6.58
N GLY A 153 -4.74 20.46 6.96
CA GLY A 153 -5.57 19.74 7.94
C GLY A 153 -6.13 18.39 7.45
N HIS A 154 -5.95 18.05 6.17
CA HIS A 154 -6.29 16.74 5.61
C HIS A 154 -5.06 15.85 5.39
N ALA A 155 -3.86 16.38 5.62
CA ALA A 155 -2.59 15.67 5.40
C ALA A 155 -2.12 14.88 6.64
N VAL A 156 -2.89 14.91 7.74
CA VAL A 156 -2.59 14.24 9.01
C VAL A 156 -3.85 13.56 9.54
#